data_AF-A0A9D5ZGD3-F1
#
_entry.id   AF-A0A9D5ZGD3-F1
#
_cell.length_a   1.000
_cell.length_b   1.000
_cell.length_c   1.000
_cell.angle_alpha   90.00
_cell.angle_beta   90.00
_cell.angle_gamma   90.00
#
_symmetry.space_group_name_H-M   'P 1'
#
loop_
_entity.id
_entity.type
_entity.pdbx_description
1 polymer ?
#
loop_
_entity_poly.entity_id
_entity_poly.type
_entity_poly.pdbx_seq_one_letter_code
_entity_poly.pdbx_strand_id
1 'polypeptide(L)'
;CHTVHHVAYHFADAHAVFVGDTLFSLGCGRLFGGTAEQMWASLKKLRALPGRTRVYPAHEYTNANADFALTVDPDNPDLQARADAVLKLREAGEPTIPVAMDMEARTNPFLRCDVPAFMAH
;
A
#
# COMPACT_ATOMS: atom_id res chain seq x y z
N CYS A 1 -8.86 -8.93 -6.44
CA CYS A 1 -9.16 -7.50 -6.64
C CYS A 1 -10.28 -7.11 -5.67
N HIS A 2 -10.41 -5.84 -5.26
CA HIS A 2 -11.44 -5.40 -4.32
C HIS A 2 -12.86 -5.63 -4.87
N THR A 3 -13.14 -5.13 -6.07
CA THR A 3 -14.31 -5.47 -6.89
C THR A 3 -13.85 -5.74 -8.33
N VAL A 4 -14.59 -6.55 -9.09
CA VAL A 4 -14.20 -6.89 -10.49
C VAL A 4 -14.21 -5.71 -11.47
N HIS A 5 -14.86 -4.61 -11.10
CA HIS A 5 -14.98 -3.40 -11.91
C HIS A 5 -14.13 -2.23 -11.38
N HIS A 6 -13.21 -2.48 -10.44
CA HIS A 6 -12.39 -1.42 -9.86
C HIS A 6 -11.44 -0.81 -10.90
N VAL A 7 -11.36 0.52 -10.94
CA VAL A 7 -10.47 1.29 -11.82
C VAL A 7 -9.62 2.24 -10.98
N ALA A 8 -8.33 2.36 -11.32
CA ALA A 8 -7.43 3.37 -10.80
C ALA A 8 -7.14 4.43 -11.86
N TYR A 9 -7.06 5.70 -11.46
CA TYR A 9 -6.80 6.83 -12.37
C TYR A 9 -5.38 7.34 -12.15
N HIS A 10 -4.55 7.26 -13.20
CA HIS A 10 -3.16 7.71 -13.15
C HIS A 10 -2.95 8.97 -14.00
N PHE A 11 -2.46 10.02 -13.35
CA PHE A 11 -2.10 11.30 -13.95
C PHE A 11 -0.58 11.40 -14.00
N ALA A 12 0.01 10.96 -15.11
CA ALA A 12 1.46 10.80 -15.26
C ALA A 12 2.23 12.12 -15.05
N ASP A 13 1.76 13.22 -15.64
CA ASP A 13 2.38 14.55 -15.54
C ASP A 13 2.32 15.13 -14.13
N ALA A 14 1.30 14.75 -13.34
CA ALA A 14 1.13 15.16 -11.95
C ALA A 14 1.80 14.22 -10.93
N HIS A 15 2.39 13.12 -11.42
CA HIS A 15 2.90 12.01 -10.61
C HIS A 15 1.91 11.57 -9.53
N ALA A 16 0.66 11.35 -9.93
CA ALA A 16 -0.43 11.03 -9.01
C ALA A 16 -1.25 9.83 -9.51
N VAL A 17 -1.61 8.92 -8.61
CA VAL A 17 -2.53 7.82 -8.90
C VAL A 17 -3.59 7.72 -7.80
N PHE A 18 -4.86 7.71 -8.21
CA PHE A 18 -6.00 7.50 -7.34
C PHE A 18 -6.43 6.04 -7.44
N VAL A 19 -6.28 5.30 -6.35
CA VAL A 19 -6.36 3.81 -6.34
C VAL A 19 -7.59 3.26 -5.65
N GLY A 20 -8.45 4.14 -5.12
CA GLY A 20 -9.64 3.77 -4.36
C GLY A 20 -9.29 2.77 -3.26
N ASP A 21 -10.00 1.64 -3.26
CA ASP A 21 -9.83 0.55 -2.29
C ASP A 21 -8.98 -0.62 -2.82
N THR A 22 -8.25 -0.46 -3.93
CA THR A 22 -7.36 -1.53 -4.40
C THR A 22 -6.07 -1.59 -3.57
N LEU A 23 -5.40 -0.45 -3.40
CA LEU A 23 -4.17 -0.30 -2.63
C LEU A 23 -4.42 0.73 -1.52
N PHE A 24 -4.05 0.39 -0.29
CA PHE A 24 -4.00 1.33 0.82
C PHE A 24 -2.54 1.58 1.21
N SER A 25 -2.31 2.66 1.93
CA SER A 25 -1.02 2.85 2.59
C SER A 25 -0.78 1.69 3.56
N LEU A 26 0.29 0.91 3.34
CA LEU A 26 0.64 -0.32 4.07
C LEU A 26 -0.38 -1.47 4.00
N GLY A 27 -1.38 -1.40 3.12
CA GLY A 27 -2.43 -2.42 3.01
C GLY A 27 -2.97 -2.62 1.60
N CYS A 28 -3.97 -3.48 1.46
CA CYS A 28 -4.76 -3.60 0.23
C CYS A 28 -6.25 -3.80 0.55
N GLY A 29 -7.10 -3.63 -0.47
CA GLY A 29 -8.53 -3.91 -0.34
C GLY A 29 -8.84 -5.33 0.08
N ARG A 30 -9.91 -5.50 0.86
CA ARG A 30 -10.54 -6.82 1.06
C ARG A 30 -11.13 -7.32 -0.26
N LEU A 31 -11.13 -8.63 -0.44
CA LEU A 31 -11.70 -9.30 -1.62
C LEU A 31 -13.22 -9.43 -1.45
N PHE A 32 -14.02 -8.60 -2.13
CA PHE A 32 -15.48 -8.72 -2.10
C PHE A 32 -16.07 -9.42 -3.32
N GLY A 33 -15.27 -9.62 -4.38
CA GLY A 33 -15.72 -10.36 -5.57
C GLY A 33 -14.62 -10.77 -6.53
N GLY A 34 -13.34 -10.61 -6.16
CA GLY A 34 -12.21 -11.05 -6.96
C GLY A 34 -11.30 -12.01 -6.20
N THR A 35 -10.38 -12.66 -6.90
CA THR A 35 -9.42 -13.61 -6.31
C THR A 35 -8.16 -12.91 -5.80
N ALA A 36 -7.34 -13.64 -5.03
CA ALA A 36 -6.03 -13.20 -4.58
C ALA A 36 -5.08 -12.93 -5.77
N GLU A 37 -5.09 -13.80 -6.78
CA GLU A 37 -4.29 -13.66 -8.00
C GLU A 37 -4.69 -12.39 -8.76
N GLN A 38 -6.00 -12.10 -8.85
CA GLN A 38 -6.48 -10.86 -9.45
C GLN A 38 -6.03 -9.63 -8.65
N MET A 39 -6.01 -9.71 -7.32
CA MET A 39 -5.51 -8.60 -6.50
C MET A 39 -4.02 -8.39 -6.75
N TRP A 40 -3.25 -9.47 -6.70
CA TRP A 40 -1.82 -9.41 -6.95
C TRP A 40 -1.49 -8.87 -8.35
N ALA A 41 -2.24 -9.26 -9.37
CA ALA A 41 -2.10 -8.70 -10.71
C ALA A 41 -2.36 -7.19 -10.75
N SER A 42 -3.39 -6.69 -10.05
CA SER A 42 -3.65 -5.25 -9.94
C SER A 42 -2.56 -4.51 -9.16
N LEU A 43 -2.10 -5.07 -8.04
CA LEU A 43 -1.03 -4.51 -7.22
C LEU A 43 0.29 -4.42 -7.98
N LYS A 44 0.65 -5.44 -8.77
CA LYS A 44 1.84 -5.40 -9.64
C LYS A 44 1.79 -4.27 -10.68
N LYS A 45 0.60 -4.00 -11.27
CA LYS A 45 0.43 -2.89 -12.22
C LYS A 45 0.69 -1.54 -11.54
N LEU A 46 0.17 -1.36 -10.32
CA LEU A 46 0.42 -0.15 -9.53
C LEU A 46 1.89 -0.03 -9.13
N ARG A 47 2.50 -1.11 -8.62
CA ARG A 47 3.91 -1.16 -8.21
C ARG A 47 4.88 -0.83 -9.35
N ALA A 48 4.49 -1.07 -10.59
CA ALA A 48 5.29 -0.76 -11.78
C ALA A 48 5.31 0.74 -12.15
N LEU A 49 4.48 1.58 -11.50
CA LEU A 49 4.52 3.03 -11.70
C LEU A 49 5.84 3.63 -11.16
N PRO A 50 6.28 4.80 -11.66
CA PRO A 50 7.49 5.45 -11.15
C PRO A 50 7.46 5.63 -9.63
N GLY A 51 8.58 5.40 -8.95
CA GLY A 51 8.66 5.46 -7.48
C GLY A 51 8.16 6.78 -6.87
N ARG A 52 8.40 7.90 -7.57
CA ARG A 52 7.92 9.24 -7.18
C ARG A 52 6.41 9.45 -7.30
N THR A 53 5.67 8.48 -7.85
CA THR A 53 4.21 8.58 -7.99
C THR A 53 3.56 8.61 -6.62
N ARG A 54 2.76 9.64 -6.36
CA ARG A 54 1.94 9.79 -5.17
C ARG A 54 0.67 8.95 -5.28
N VAL A 55 0.46 8.05 -4.34
CA VAL A 55 -0.69 7.16 -4.22
C VAL A 55 -1.73 7.80 -3.31
N TYR A 56 -2.94 7.94 -3.84
CA TYR A 56 -4.12 8.48 -3.16
C TYR A 56 -5.14 7.36 -2.95
N PRO A 57 -5.10 6.67 -1.80
CA PRO A 57 -6.14 5.72 -1.41
C PRO A 57 -7.40 6.44 -0.94
N ALA A 58 -8.53 5.72 -0.87
CA ALA A 58 -9.80 6.30 -0.42
C ALA A 58 -9.98 6.37 1.11
N HIS A 59 -9.12 5.70 1.89
CA HIS A 59 -9.29 5.54 3.34
C HIS A 59 -8.00 5.78 4.14
N GLU A 60 -8.15 6.39 5.31
CA GLU A 60 -7.09 6.60 6.31
C GLU A 60 -6.98 5.38 7.25
N TYR A 61 -6.45 4.28 6.71
CA TYR A 61 -6.24 3.02 7.45
C TYR A 61 -4.77 2.78 7.81
N THR A 62 -3.89 3.74 7.57
CA THR A 62 -2.45 3.53 7.62
C THR A 62 -1.95 3.04 8.97
N ASN A 63 -2.48 3.53 10.09
CA ASN A 63 -2.04 3.10 11.42
C ASN A 63 -2.35 1.62 11.69
N ALA A 64 -3.61 1.22 11.47
CA ALA A 64 -4.01 -0.18 11.64
C ALA A 64 -3.28 -1.11 10.65
N ASN A 65 -3.03 -0.64 9.43
CA ASN A 65 -2.24 -1.37 8.45
C ASN A 65 -0.77 -1.49 8.87
N ALA A 66 -0.18 -0.47 9.51
CA ALA A 66 1.18 -0.52 10.05
C ALA A 66 1.29 -1.56 11.16
N ASP A 67 0.32 -1.60 12.08
CA ASP A 67 0.27 -2.60 13.15
C ASP A 67 0.29 -4.02 12.56
N PHE A 68 -0.56 -4.29 11.55
CA PHE A 68 -0.56 -5.57 10.84
C PHE A 68 0.77 -5.82 10.11
N ALA A 69 1.28 -4.85 9.35
CA ALA A 69 2.49 -5.02 8.56
C ALA A 69 3.70 -5.38 9.43
N LEU A 70 3.81 -4.78 10.62
CA LEU A 70 4.87 -5.10 11.58
C LEU A 70 4.80 -6.53 12.11
N THR A 71 3.62 -7.16 12.15
CA THR A 71 3.51 -8.59 12.49
C THR A 71 4.01 -9.51 11.39
N VAL A 72 4.06 -9.04 10.14
CA VAL A 72 4.41 -9.85 8.96
C VAL A 72 5.86 -9.61 8.52
N ASP A 73 6.36 -8.38 8.61
CA ASP A 73 7.73 -7.98 8.20
C ASP A 73 8.45 -7.25 9.36
N PRO A 74 8.57 -7.88 10.55
CA PRO A 74 9.03 -7.21 11.76
C PRO A 74 10.47 -6.68 11.66
N ASP A 75 11.31 -7.31 10.83
CA ASP A 75 12.73 -6.97 10.70
C ASP A 75 13.01 -5.91 9.61
N ASN A 76 11.97 -5.37 8.98
CA ASN A 76 12.13 -4.35 7.93
C ASN A 76 12.33 -2.95 8.53
N PRO A 77 13.55 -2.37 8.45
CA PRO A 77 13.84 -1.09 9.08
C PRO A 77 13.07 0.08 8.44
N ASP A 78 12.78 0.00 7.14
CA ASP A 78 11.98 1.01 6.45
C ASP A 78 10.53 1.00 6.97
N LEU A 79 10.00 -0.19 7.28
CA LEU A 79 8.64 -0.33 7.82
C LEU A 79 8.56 0.17 9.25
N GLN A 80 9.53 -0.17 10.11
CA GLN A 80 9.61 0.31 11.49
C GLN A 80 9.63 1.84 11.54
N ALA A 81 10.56 2.47 10.81
CA ALA A 81 10.68 3.93 10.77
C ALA A 81 9.40 4.59 10.24
N ARG A 82 8.74 3.95 9.27
CA ARG A 82 7.49 4.43 8.71
C ARG A 82 6.32 4.31 9.69
N ALA A 83 6.22 3.22 10.42
CA ALA A 83 5.18 3.03 11.44
C ALA A 83 5.27 4.10 12.53
N ASP A 84 6.49 4.41 12.99
CA ASP A 84 6.73 5.50 13.95
C ASP A 84 6.30 6.87 13.40
N ALA A 85 6.59 7.15 12.13
CA ALA A 85 6.18 8.39 11.49
C ALA A 85 4.66 8.50 11.34
N VAL A 86 3.99 7.38 11.00
CA VAL A 86 2.54 7.28 10.91
C VAL A 86 1.91 7.57 12.27
N LEU A 87 2.40 6.94 13.34
CA LEU A 87 1.89 7.15 14.69
C LEU A 87 1.92 8.63 15.09
N LYS A 88 3.07 9.30 14.87
CA LYS A 88 3.23 10.74 15.17
C LYS A 88 2.24 11.62 14.40
N LEU A 89 2.05 11.35 13.10
CA LEU A 89 1.06 12.09 12.29
C LEU A 89 -0.35 11.89 12.83
N ARG A 90 -0.72 10.65 13.18
CA ARG A 90 -2.05 10.34 13.70
C ARG A 90 -2.30 10.94 15.08
N GLU A 91 -1.31 10.94 15.97
CA GLU A 91 -1.37 11.62 17.26
C GLU A 91 -1.53 13.14 17.12
N ALA A 92 -0.94 13.73 16.07
CA ALA A 92 -1.12 15.13 15.71
C ALA A 92 -2.45 15.43 14.98
N GLY A 93 -3.26 14.41 14.67
CA GLY A 93 -4.50 14.57 13.89
C GLY A 93 -4.29 14.80 12.39
N GLU A 94 -3.07 14.60 11.89
CA GLU A 94 -2.70 14.82 10.50
C GLU A 94 -2.99 13.59 9.62
N PRO A 95 -3.33 13.80 8.33
CA PRO A 95 -3.47 12.69 7.38
C PRO A 95 -2.10 12.07 7.07
N THR A 96 -2.10 10.78 6.75
CA THR A 96 -0.89 10.03 6.36
C THR A 96 -0.81 9.81 4.85
N ILE A 97 -1.77 10.38 4.11
CA ILE A 97 -1.91 10.28 2.66
C ILE A 97 -1.73 11.66 2.02
N PRO A 98 -1.20 11.75 0.78
CA PRO A 98 -0.75 10.65 -0.08
C PRO A 98 0.60 10.05 0.34
N VAL A 99 0.94 8.90 -0.25
CA VAL A 99 2.21 8.21 0.00
C VAL A 99 2.97 7.99 -1.31
N ALA A 100 4.30 7.94 -1.28
CA ALA A 100 5.09 7.67 -2.47
C ALA A 100 5.11 6.16 -2.81
N MET A 101 5.06 5.81 -4.09
CA MET A 101 5.03 4.41 -4.54
C MET A 101 6.32 3.65 -4.16
N ASP A 102 7.48 4.31 -4.16
CA ASP A 102 8.73 3.72 -3.68
C ASP A 102 8.69 3.37 -2.19
N MET A 103 8.05 4.21 -1.38
CA MET A 103 7.84 3.97 0.04
C MET A 103 6.90 2.78 0.25
N GLU A 104 5.78 2.74 -0.48
CA GLU A 104 4.85 1.60 -0.48
C GLU A 104 5.54 0.30 -0.91
N ALA A 105 6.31 0.29 -2.00
CA ALA A 105 6.99 -0.90 -2.48
C ALA A 105 8.00 -1.48 -1.46
N ARG A 106 8.59 -0.63 -0.62
CA ARG A 106 9.55 -1.05 0.41
C ARG A 106 8.90 -1.54 1.71
N THR A 107 7.65 -1.15 1.99
CA THR A 107 7.06 -1.35 3.34
C THR A 107 5.69 -1.99 3.36
N ASN A 108 4.95 -1.99 2.25
CA ASN A 108 3.65 -2.64 2.19
C ASN A 108 3.82 -4.15 1.94
N PRO A 109 3.41 -5.03 2.86
CA PRO A 109 3.59 -6.47 2.71
C PRO A 109 2.87 -7.02 1.46
N PHE A 110 1.74 -6.42 1.07
CA PHE A 110 0.99 -6.83 -0.12
C PHE A 110 1.64 -6.44 -1.44
N LEU A 111 2.61 -5.51 -1.43
CA LEU A 111 3.47 -5.19 -2.58
C LEU A 111 4.78 -5.97 -2.60
N ARG A 112 5.00 -6.82 -1.59
CA ARG A 112 6.24 -7.56 -1.32
C ARG A 112 6.03 -9.07 -1.33
N CYS A 113 4.89 -9.58 -1.84
CA CYS A 113 4.60 -11.02 -1.84
C CYS A 113 5.59 -11.87 -2.68
N ASP A 114 6.46 -11.25 -3.48
CA ASP A 114 7.47 -11.90 -4.32
C ASP A 114 8.91 -11.79 -3.80
N VAL A 115 9.15 -11.14 -2.66
CA VAL A 115 10.48 -11.20 -2.02
C VAL A 115 10.65 -12.53 -1.26
N PRO A 116 11.86 -13.12 -1.25
CA PRO A 116 12.10 -14.43 -0.64
C PRO A 116 11.62 -14.58 0.80
N ALA A 117 11.73 -13.51 1.60
CA ALA A 117 11.28 -13.48 3.00
C ALA A 117 9.78 -13.80 3.16
N PHE A 118 8.96 -13.53 2.15
CA PHE A 118 7.50 -13.76 2.18
C PHE A 118 7.08 -15.03 1.42
N MET A 119 7.96 -15.64 0.62
CA MET A 119 7.65 -16.87 -0.12
C MET A 119 7.88 -18.15 0.71
N ALA A 120 8.45 -18.04 1.91
CA ALA A 120 8.76 -19.16 2.80
C ALA A 120 7.61 -19.56 3.74
N HIS A 121 6.45 -18.91 3.62
CA HIS A 121 5.23 -19.15 4.39
C HIS A 121 4.08 -19.61 3.49
#